data_AF-A0A9P7C349-F1
#
_entry.id   AF-A0A9P7C349-F1
#
_cell.length_a   1.000
_cell.length_b   1.000
_cell.length_c   1.000
_cell.angle_alpha   90.00
_cell.angle_beta   90.00
_cell.angle_gamma   90.00
#
_symmetry.space_group_name_H-M   'P 1'
#
loop_
_entity.id
_entity.type
_entity.pdbx_description
1 polymer ?
#
loop_
_entity_poly.entity_id
_entity_poly.type
_entity_poly.pdbx_seq_one_letter_code
_entity_poly.pdbx_strand_id
1 'polypeptide(L)'
;MMPSDLLLLDEPTNHLDLDAVYWLEQWLLKYPGTLLLISHDREFLDNVATHTLHLHGGGAKLYPGGYTDFERQRAEQLRQQQIAHEKEQAERAHLQSFIDRFKAQASKAAQAQSRMKRLAKLAGTEAVRAEREFRIEFAPPAKLPTR
;
A
#
# COMPACT_ATOMS: atom_id res chain seq x y z
N MET A 1 24.78 -30.87 8.69
CA MET A 1 25.45 -29.68 9.25
C MET A 1 24.62 -28.48 8.82
N MET A 2 23.94 -27.80 9.74
CA MET A 2 23.19 -26.57 9.44
C MET A 2 24.11 -25.39 9.76
N PRO A 3 24.64 -24.66 8.76
CA PRO A 3 25.55 -23.55 9.04
C PRO A 3 24.85 -22.29 9.57
N SER A 4 23.52 -22.17 9.44
CA SER A 4 22.76 -20.98 9.85
C SER A 4 21.29 -21.29 10.18
N ASP A 5 20.71 -20.55 11.13
CA ASP A 5 19.27 -20.58 11.45
C ASP A 5 18.45 -19.59 10.60
N LEU A 6 19.11 -18.56 10.06
CA LEU A 6 18.53 -17.50 9.23
C LEU A 6 19.44 -17.25 8.02
N LEU A 7 18.86 -17.27 6.82
CA LEU A 7 19.53 -16.94 5.57
C LEU A 7 18.93 -15.64 5.01
N LEU A 8 19.79 -14.67 4.70
CA LEU A 8 19.43 -13.38 4.12
C LEU A 8 19.97 -13.31 2.70
N LEU A 9 19.11 -13.10 1.71
CA LEU A 9 19.49 -12.99 0.30
C LEU A 9 18.95 -11.70 -0.31
N ASP A 10 19.79 -10.98 -1.04
CA ASP A 10 19.43 -9.77 -1.76
C ASP A 10 19.74 -9.98 -3.25
N GLU A 11 18.70 -9.95 -4.08
CA GLU A 11 18.73 -10.24 -5.53
C GLU A 11 19.53 -11.51 -5.91
N PRO A 12 19.20 -12.68 -5.36
CA PRO A 12 20.01 -13.89 -5.52
C PRO A 12 19.94 -14.52 -6.92
N THR A 13 18.97 -14.12 -7.74
CA THR A 13 18.82 -14.59 -9.13
C THR A 13 19.67 -13.78 -10.12
N ASN A 14 20.28 -12.69 -9.67
CA ASN A 14 21.08 -11.84 -10.53
C ASN A 14 22.32 -12.60 -11.07
N HIS A 15 22.61 -12.43 -12.35
CA HIS A 15 23.70 -13.12 -13.07
C HIS A 15 23.58 -14.66 -13.14
N LEU A 16 22.42 -15.24 -12.81
CA LEU A 16 22.15 -16.67 -12.99
C LEU A 16 21.45 -16.93 -14.33
N ASP A 17 21.76 -18.08 -14.93
CA ASP A 17 20.94 -18.62 -16.02
C ASP A 17 19.70 -19.34 -15.44
N LEU A 18 18.78 -19.72 -16.33
CA LEU A 18 17.51 -20.32 -15.93
C LEU A 18 17.68 -21.62 -15.14
N ASP A 19 18.65 -22.46 -15.54
CA ASP A 19 18.92 -23.73 -14.88
C ASP A 19 19.47 -23.51 -13.47
N ALA A 20 20.34 -22.52 -13.27
CA ALA A 20 20.85 -22.16 -11.96
C ALA A 20 19.77 -21.53 -11.06
N VAL A 21 18.88 -20.71 -11.61
CA VAL A 21 17.72 -20.17 -10.87
C VAL A 21 16.83 -21.31 -10.38
N TYR A 22 16.51 -22.27 -11.26
CA TYR A 22 15.69 -23.43 -10.88
C TYR A 22 16.38 -24.29 -9.81
N TRP A 23 17.68 -24.55 -9.96
CA TRP A 23 18.44 -25.27 -8.94
C TRP A 23 18.40 -24.54 -7.58
N LEU A 24 18.59 -23.22 -7.58
CA LEU A 24 18.57 -22.40 -6.37
C LEU A 24 17.20 -22.45 -5.69
N GLU A 25 16.12 -22.32 -6.46
CA GLU A 25 14.74 -22.45 -5.96
C GLU A 25 14.55 -23.79 -5.22
N GLN A 26 14.91 -24.89 -5.87
CA GLN A 26 14.77 -26.24 -5.31
C GLN A 26 15.67 -26.47 -4.08
N TRP A 27 16.80 -25.79 -3.99
CA TRP A 27 17.67 -25.83 -2.83
C TRP A 27 17.09 -25.03 -1.66
N LEU A 28 16.57 -23.82 -1.93
CA LEU A 28 15.94 -22.95 -0.93
C LEU A 28 14.68 -23.56 -0.33
N LEU A 29 13.87 -24.26 -1.13
CA LEU A 29 12.69 -24.98 -0.65
C LEU A 29 13.01 -26.08 0.37
N LYS A 30 14.24 -26.59 0.37
CA LYS A 30 14.72 -27.62 1.31
C LYS A 30 15.49 -27.02 2.48
N TYR A 31 15.71 -25.70 2.49
CA TYR A 31 16.44 -25.04 3.55
C TYR A 31 15.61 -25.09 4.85
N PRO A 32 16.13 -25.70 5.93
CA PRO A 32 15.35 -25.93 7.16
C PRO A 32 15.24 -24.69 8.05
N GLY A 33 16.06 -23.65 7.80
CA GLY A 33 16.06 -22.41 8.56
C GLY A 33 15.05 -21.38 8.04
N THR A 34 15.03 -20.21 8.67
CA THR A 34 14.24 -19.08 8.18
C THR A 34 14.94 -18.44 6.99
N LEU A 35 14.19 -18.11 5.95
CA LEU A 35 14.67 -17.41 4.77
C LEU A 35 14.05 -16.02 4.72
N LEU A 36 14.89 -14.99 4.58
CA LEU A 36 14.48 -13.66 4.18
C LEU A 36 15.17 -13.33 2.86
N LEU A 37 14.37 -13.04 1.84
CA LEU A 37 14.85 -12.83 0.49
C LEU A 37 14.25 -11.56 -0.10
N ILE A 38 15.04 -10.87 -0.91
CA ILE A 38 14.64 -9.73 -1.71
C ILE A 38 14.94 -10.10 -3.17
N SER A 39 13.97 -9.92 -4.05
CA SER A 39 14.11 -10.19 -5.48
C SER A 39 13.11 -9.36 -6.27
N HIS A 40 13.48 -8.98 -7.49
CA HIS A 40 12.54 -8.41 -8.47
C HIS A 40 11.83 -9.49 -9.31
N ASP A 41 12.26 -10.75 -9.23
CA ASP A 41 11.68 -11.88 -9.96
C ASP A 41 10.44 -12.42 -9.23
N ARG A 42 9.26 -12.14 -9.79
CA ARG A 42 7.97 -12.50 -9.20
C ARG A 42 7.72 -14.02 -9.15
N GLU A 43 8.15 -14.75 -10.17
CA GLU A 43 7.92 -16.20 -10.25
C GLU A 43 8.78 -16.92 -9.20
N PHE A 44 10.04 -16.50 -9.07
CA PHE A 44 10.93 -16.98 -8.02
C PHE A 44 10.36 -16.66 -6.61
N LEU A 45 9.86 -15.45 -6.40
CA LEU A 45 9.20 -15.08 -5.13
C LEU A 45 7.99 -15.97 -4.84
N ASP A 46 7.13 -16.21 -5.83
CA ASP A 46 5.93 -17.04 -5.67
C ASP A 46 6.25 -18.51 -5.38
N ASN A 47 7.33 -19.03 -5.97
CA ASN A 47 7.72 -20.42 -5.79
C ASN A 47 8.38 -20.67 -4.42
N VAL A 48 9.14 -19.71 -3.89
CA VAL A 48 9.94 -19.90 -2.66
C VAL A 48 9.26 -19.31 -1.42
N ALA A 49 8.62 -18.16 -1.52
CA ALA A 49 8.15 -17.42 -0.35
C ALA A 49 6.78 -17.92 0.14
N THR A 50 6.64 -18.06 1.45
CA THR A 50 5.34 -18.38 2.10
C THR A 50 4.59 -17.13 2.55
N HIS A 51 5.29 -16.01 2.70
CA HIS A 51 4.77 -14.73 3.14
C HIS A 51 5.52 -13.59 2.44
N THR A 52 4.82 -12.48 2.20
CA THR A 52 5.40 -11.25 1.66
C THR A 52 5.37 -10.15 2.71
N LEU A 53 6.54 -9.61 3.06
CA LEU A 53 6.66 -8.46 3.95
C LEU A 53 6.64 -7.16 3.13
N HIS A 54 5.55 -6.41 3.21
CA HIS A 54 5.40 -5.15 2.49
C HIS A 54 5.79 -3.97 3.39
N LEU A 55 6.78 -3.20 2.95
CA LEU A 55 7.24 -1.98 3.62
C LEU A 55 6.58 -0.76 2.97
N HIS A 56 5.74 -0.04 3.71
CA HIS A 56 5.03 1.14 3.20
C HIS A 56 4.69 2.12 4.33
N GLY A 57 4.80 3.42 4.03
CA GLY A 57 4.40 4.49 4.98
C GLY A 57 5.21 4.50 6.28
N GLY A 58 6.44 4.00 6.27
CA GLY A 58 7.28 3.86 7.47
C GLY A 58 6.92 2.68 8.36
N GLY A 59 6.00 1.81 7.92
CA GLY A 59 5.64 0.57 8.61
C GLY A 59 5.91 -0.67 7.76
N ALA A 60 5.77 -1.83 8.39
CA ALA A 60 5.87 -3.13 7.75
C ALA A 60 4.58 -3.93 8.00
N LYS A 61 4.04 -4.56 6.95
CA LYS A 61 2.88 -5.44 7.05
C LYS A 61 3.18 -6.77 6.38
N LEU A 62 2.96 -7.86 7.11
CA LEU A 62 3.15 -9.22 6.60
C LEU A 62 1.85 -9.72 5.96
N TYR A 63 1.96 -10.28 4.76
CA TYR A 63 0.88 -10.91 4.02
C TYR A 63 1.17 -12.40 3.86
N PRO A 64 0.20 -13.29 4.11
CA PRO A 64 0.36 -14.71 3.79
C PRO A 64 0.29 -14.94 2.28
N GLY A 65 1.05 -15.93 1.80
CA GLY A 65 1.17 -16.28 0.39
C GLY A 65 2.36 -15.64 -0.31
N GLY A 66 2.51 -15.99 -1.58
CA GLY A 66 3.55 -15.46 -2.47
C GLY A 66 3.33 -14.00 -2.82
N TYR A 67 4.15 -13.49 -3.73
CA TYR A 67 4.08 -12.14 -4.24
C TYR A 67 2.76 -11.87 -4.99
N THR A 68 2.27 -12.81 -5.79
CA THR A 68 0.99 -12.69 -6.52
C THR A 68 -0.19 -12.57 -5.56
N ASP A 69 -0.22 -13.34 -4.47
CA ASP A 69 -1.26 -13.24 -3.44
C ASP A 69 -1.22 -11.90 -2.72
N PHE A 70 -0.02 -11.39 -2.44
CA PHE A 70 0.18 -10.05 -1.91
C PHE A 70 -0.39 -8.97 -2.83
N GLU A 71 -0.07 -8.99 -4.13
CA GLU A 71 -0.59 -8.00 -5.08
C GLU A 71 -2.12 -8.00 -5.12
N ARG A 72 -2.74 -9.19 -5.13
CA ARG A 72 -4.20 -9.34 -5.09
C ARG A 72 -4.82 -8.77 -3.81
N GLN A 73 -4.28 -9.16 -2.65
CA GLN A 73 -4.75 -8.67 -1.34
C GLN A 73 -4.61 -7.15 -1.23
N ARG A 74 -3.50 -6.60 -1.71
CA ARG A 74 -3.25 -5.15 -1.71
C ARG A 74 -4.22 -4.41 -2.62
N ALA A 75 -4.44 -4.90 -3.83
CA ALA A 75 -5.36 -4.29 -4.79
C ALA A 75 -6.80 -4.23 -4.22
N GLU A 76 -7.27 -5.33 -3.62
CA GLU A 76 -8.59 -5.37 -3.00
C GLU A 76 -8.67 -4.43 -1.79
N GLN A 77 -7.64 -4.38 -0.95
CA GLN A 77 -7.60 -3.46 0.19
C GLN A 77 -7.68 -1.99 -0.26
N LEU A 78 -6.90 -1.61 -1.29
CA LEU A 78 -6.92 -0.26 -1.85
C LEU A 78 -8.28 0.08 -2.45
N ARG A 79 -8.90 -0.87 -3.17
CA ARG A 79 -10.24 -0.69 -3.73
C ARG A 79 -11.29 -0.45 -2.63
N GLN A 80 -11.25 -1.22 -1.55
CA GLN A 80 -12.16 -1.04 -0.42
C GLN A 80 -11.95 0.31 0.28
N GLN A 81 -10.70 0.73 0.44
CA GLN A 81 -10.36 2.04 0.99
C GLN A 81 -10.90 3.17 0.11
N GLN A 82 -10.74 3.08 -1.21
CA GLN A 82 -11.26 4.05 -2.17
C GLN A 82 -12.78 4.14 -2.11
N ILE A 83 -13.50 3.00 -2.14
CA ILE A 83 -14.97 2.98 -2.05
C ILE A 83 -15.45 3.58 -0.72
N ALA A 84 -14.79 3.25 0.39
CA ALA A 84 -15.13 3.82 1.69
C ALA A 84 -14.90 5.34 1.72
N HIS A 85 -13.79 5.80 1.14
CA HIS A 85 -13.46 7.21 1.05
C HIS A 85 -14.46 7.98 0.17
N GLU A 86 -14.82 7.46 -0.99
CA GLU A 86 -15.84 8.06 -1.87
C GLU A 86 -17.21 8.17 -1.19
N LYS A 87 -17.63 7.14 -0.46
CA LYS A 87 -18.87 7.19 0.33
C LYS A 87 -18.81 8.25 1.42
N GLU A 88 -17.69 8.35 2.12
CA GLU A 88 -17.47 9.36 3.15
C GLU A 88 -17.51 10.78 2.54
N GLN A 89 -16.82 11.00 1.42
CA GLN A 89 -16.83 12.27 0.71
C GLN A 89 -18.22 12.65 0.20
N ALA A 90 -18.98 11.69 -0.35
CA ALA A 90 -20.35 11.91 -0.81
C ALA A 90 -21.30 12.27 0.35
N GLU A 91 -21.21 11.59 1.50
CA GLU A 91 -22.00 11.94 2.69
C GLU A 91 -21.67 13.35 3.17
N ARG A 92 -20.37 13.70 3.20
CA ARG A 92 -19.91 15.04 3.58
C ARG A 92 -20.43 16.11 2.63
N ALA A 93 -20.33 15.90 1.32
CA ALA A 93 -20.86 16.83 0.32
C ALA A 93 -22.38 17.00 0.45
N HIS A 94 -23.11 15.91 0.73
CA HIS A 94 -24.55 15.97 0.95
C HIS A 94 -24.91 16.78 2.21
N LEU A 95 -24.24 16.52 3.33
CA LEU A 95 -24.43 17.28 4.58
C LEU A 95 -24.10 18.76 4.39
N GLN A 96 -22.98 19.06 3.72
CA GLN A 96 -22.55 20.42 3.42
C GLN A 96 -23.58 21.17 2.56
N SER A 97 -24.07 20.57 1.48
CA SER A 97 -25.09 21.20 0.62
C SER A 97 -26.40 21.49 1.35
N PHE A 98 -26.81 20.63 2.29
CA PHE A 98 -27.99 20.86 3.12
C PHE A 98 -27.77 22.04 4.09
N ILE A 99 -26.61 22.08 4.74
CA ILE A 99 -26.23 23.18 5.64
C ILE A 99 -26.26 24.50 4.86
N ASP A 100 -25.62 24.56 3.68
CA ASP A 100 -25.56 25.78 2.89
C ASP A 100 -26.94 26.25 2.42
N ARG A 101 -27.83 25.32 2.07
CA ARG A 101 -29.19 25.65 1.61
C ARG A 101 -30.11 26.13 2.74
N PHE A 102 -29.94 25.62 3.96
CA PHE A 102 -30.89 25.83 5.05
C PHE A 102 -30.31 26.61 6.25
N LYS A 103 -29.04 27.02 6.24
CA LYS A 103 -28.43 27.82 7.32
C LYS A 103 -29.10 29.17 7.57
N ALA A 104 -29.67 29.77 6.53
CA ALA A 104 -30.34 31.07 6.60
C ALA A 104 -31.85 30.97 6.88
N GLN A 105 -32.42 29.76 6.90
CA GLN A 105 -33.85 29.57 7.12
C GLN A 105 -34.14 29.28 8.61
N ALA A 106 -34.76 30.24 9.30
CA ALA A 106 -35.05 30.16 10.75
C ALA A 106 -35.81 28.88 11.15
N SER A 107 -36.74 28.40 10.32
CA SER A 107 -37.52 27.18 10.60
C SER A 107 -36.70 25.88 10.54
N LYS A 108 -35.52 25.88 9.91
CA LYS A 108 -34.64 24.71 9.78
C LYS A 108 -33.27 24.88 10.44
N ALA A 109 -33.07 25.98 11.16
CA ALA A 109 -31.80 26.33 11.81
C ALA A 109 -31.30 25.25 12.78
N ALA A 110 -32.18 24.69 13.62
CA ALA A 110 -31.82 23.61 14.56
C ALA A 110 -31.37 22.32 13.83
N GLN A 111 -31.99 21.99 12.70
CA GLN A 111 -31.63 20.83 11.89
C GLN A 111 -30.28 21.04 11.16
N ALA A 112 -30.02 22.26 10.68
CA ALA A 112 -28.76 22.64 10.07
C ALA A 112 -27.61 22.61 11.11
N GLN A 113 -27.81 23.12 12.32
CA GLN A 113 -26.83 23.08 13.41
C GLN A 113 -26.46 21.64 13.83
N SER A 114 -27.46 20.75 13.95
CA SER A 114 -27.21 19.34 14.27
C SER A 114 -26.33 18.65 13.20
N ARG A 115 -26.60 18.90 11.91
CA ARG A 115 -25.82 18.37 10.79
C ARG A 115 -24.42 19.00 10.71
N MET A 116 -24.25 20.29 11.02
CA MET A 116 -22.94 20.93 11.14
C MET A 116 -22.06 20.23 12.18
N LYS A 117 -22.61 19.91 13.37
CA LYS A 117 -21.88 19.20 14.42
C LYS A 117 -21.46 17.79 13.97
N ARG A 118 -22.33 17.09 13.23
CA ARG A 118 -22.02 15.77 12.64
C ARG A 118 -20.92 15.84 11.58
N LEU A 119 -20.97 16.84 10.71
CA LEU A 119 -19.93 17.08 9.69
C LEU A 119 -18.57 17.40 10.31
N ALA A 120 -18.53 18.26 11.34
CA ALA A 120 -17.31 18.61 12.06
C ALA A 120 -16.65 17.38 12.72
N LYS A 121 -17.46 16.43 13.22
CA LYS A 121 -16.95 15.16 13.78
C LYS A 121 -16.33 14.25 12.71
N LEU A 122 -16.91 14.24 11.50
CA LEU A 122 -16.35 13.47 10.38
C LEU A 122 -15.01 14.06 9.91
N ALA A 123 -14.95 15.39 9.73
CA ALA A 123 -13.76 16.10 9.23
C ALA A 123 -12.47 15.85 10.04
N GLY A 124 -12.57 15.69 11.37
CA GLY A 124 -11.40 15.42 12.23
C GLY A 124 -10.69 14.09 11.96
N THR A 125 -11.31 13.16 11.23
CA THR A 125 -10.77 11.79 10.99
C THR A 125 -9.90 11.72 9.74
N GLU A 126 -10.09 12.63 8.77
CA GLU A 126 -9.38 12.60 7.48
C GLU A 126 -7.94 13.12 7.55
N ALA A 127 -7.63 14.06 8.46
CA ALA A 127 -6.30 14.65 8.58
C ALA A 127 -5.20 13.64 8.97
N VAL A 128 -5.57 12.44 9.42
CA VAL A 128 -4.66 11.35 9.79
C VAL A 128 -4.35 10.43 8.59
N ARG A 129 -5.11 10.53 7.47
CA ARG A 129 -4.97 9.67 6.29
C ARG A 129 -4.36 10.35 5.07
N ALA A 130 -3.92 11.61 5.17
CA ALA A 130 -3.12 12.22 4.12
C ALA A 130 -1.74 11.53 4.09
N GLU A 131 -1.72 10.40 3.40
CA GLU A 131 -0.53 9.66 3.02
C GLU A 131 0.44 10.64 2.40
N ARG A 132 1.70 10.59 2.85
CA ARG A 132 2.77 11.42 2.31
C ARG A 132 2.89 11.10 0.82
N GLU A 133 2.35 11.97 -0.03
CA GLU A 133 2.62 11.95 -1.47
C GLU A 133 4.15 11.96 -1.65
N PHE A 134 4.69 10.85 -2.17
CA PHE A 134 6.10 10.78 -2.51
C PHE A 134 6.33 11.61 -3.77
N ARG A 135 6.75 12.87 -3.59
CA ARG A 135 7.22 13.70 -4.70
C ARG A 135 8.67 13.38 -4.98
N ILE A 136 8.92 12.84 -6.18
CA ILE A 136 10.26 12.78 -6.75
C ILE A 136 10.42 14.03 -7.63
N GLU A 137 11.25 14.97 -7.18
CA GLU A 137 11.72 16.05 -8.03
C GLU A 137 13.12 15.71 -8.54
N PHE A 138 13.28 15.66 -9.86
CA PHE A 138 14.59 15.55 -10.48
C PHE A 138 15.17 16.95 -10.68
N ALA A 139 16.46 17.12 -10.38
CA ALA A 139 17.16 18.34 -10.74
C ALA A 139 17.18 18.49 -12.28
N PRO A 140 17.05 19.73 -12.82
CA PRO A 140 17.17 19.96 -14.25
C PRO A 140 18.55 19.51 -14.75
N PRO A 141 18.64 18.81 -15.90
CA PRO A 141 19.89 18.28 -16.41
C PRO A 141 20.86 19.41 -16.74
N ALA A 142 22.15 19.25 -16.37
CA ALA A 142 23.18 20.26 -16.58
C ALA A 142 23.46 20.57 -18.07
N LYS A 143 23.18 19.62 -18.96
CA LYS A 143 23.26 19.79 -20.42
C LYS A 143 22.16 18.98 -21.10
N LEU A 144 21.42 19.61 -21.99
CA LEU A 144 20.56 18.93 -22.94
C LEU A 144 21.39 18.47 -24.14
N PRO A 145 21.11 17.31 -24.74
CA PRO A 145 21.77 16.90 -25.97
C PRO A 145 21.48 17.94 -27.06
N THR A 146 22.53 18.63 -27.52
CA THR A 146 22.47 19.50 -28.68
C THR A 146 22.09 18.68 -29.90
N ARG A 147 21.03 19.12 -30.58
CA ARG A 147 20.55 18.56 -31.83
C ARG A 147 21.49 18.89 -32.98
#